data_AF-A0AAV1VS02-F1
#
_entry.id   AF-A0AAV1VS02-F1
#
_cell.length_a   1.000
_cell.length_b   1.000
_cell.length_c   1.000
_cell.angle_alpha   90.00
_cell.angle_beta   90.00
_cell.angle_gamma   90.00
#
_symmetry.space_group_name_H-M   'P 1'
#
loop_
_entity.id
_entity.type
_entity.pdbx_description
1 polymer ?
#
loop_
_entity_poly.entity_id
_entity_poly.type
_entity_poly.pdbx_seq_one_letter_code
_entity_poly.pdbx_strand_id
1 'polypeptide(L)'
;MEWMAMMCSMFLDRFWLSHLYRSHNCIAECGKWELETWLHIDPNTYWYAIPSIGSLLKGLAQGRNDIISFLSRRRYKEMTLAHLEKKHVQMSPLDMRFHLHDLIGSGHLGTDQAPTGLIIRVSKI
;
A
#
# COMPACT_ATOMS: atom_id res chain seq x y z
N MET A 1 21.02 -5.59 -10.07
CA MET A 1 19.74 -6.35 -10.10
C MET A 1 19.55 -7.19 -8.83
N GLU A 2 19.89 -6.66 -7.65
CA GLU A 2 19.82 -7.40 -6.37
C GLU A 2 18.64 -6.97 -5.48
N TRP A 3 17.98 -5.85 -5.80
CA TRP A 3 16.93 -5.27 -4.95
C TRP A 3 15.58 -6.02 -5.02
N MET A 4 15.29 -6.74 -6.11
CA MET A 4 14.02 -7.48 -6.22
C MET A 4 13.99 -8.76 -5.37
N ALA A 5 15.13 -9.38 -5.09
CA ALA A 5 15.20 -10.56 -4.23
C ALA A 5 15.01 -10.22 -2.74
N MET A 6 15.41 -9.02 -2.30
CA MET A 6 15.23 -8.57 -0.91
C MET A 6 13.78 -8.21 -0.57
N MET A 7 12.96 -7.81 -1.54
CA MET A 7 11.54 -7.55 -1.31
C MET A 7 10.73 -8.83 -1.08
N CYS A 8 11.20 -9.98 -1.56
CA CYS A 8 10.49 -11.25 -1.42
C CYS A 8 10.72 -11.91 -0.05
N SER A 9 11.88 -11.70 0.60
CA SER A 9 12.17 -12.31 1.90
C SER A 9 11.56 -11.56 3.10
N MET A 10 11.14 -10.30 2.93
CA MET A 10 10.60 -9.48 4.03
C MET A 10 9.08 -9.60 4.21
N PHE A 11 8.37 -10.27 3.29
CA PHE A 11 6.91 -10.41 3.33
C PHE A 11 6.43 -11.73 3.97
N LEU A 12 7.36 -12.55 4.48
CA LEU A 12 7.08 -13.91 4.96
C LEU A 12 7.44 -14.13 6.43
N ASP A 13 7.43 -13.08 7.25
CA ASP A 13 7.51 -13.24 8.71
C ASP A 13 6.31 -12.58 9.42
N ARG A 14 5.41 -13.45 9.86
CA ARG A 14 4.45 -13.30 10.98
C ARG A 14 3.30 -12.29 10.87
N PHE A 15 2.40 -12.36 9.88
CA PHE A 15 1.04 -11.81 10.10
C PHE A 15 -0.12 -12.38 9.24
N TRP A 16 0.00 -13.57 8.64
CA TRP A 16 -1.04 -14.04 7.68
C TRP A 16 -1.65 -15.43 7.91
N LEU A 17 -1.61 -15.98 9.14
CA LEU A 17 -2.19 -17.30 9.41
C LEU A 17 -3.41 -17.34 10.36
N SER A 18 -3.90 -16.21 10.89
CA SER A 18 -5.04 -16.25 11.84
C SER A 18 -6.39 -15.77 11.29
N HIS A 19 -6.46 -15.11 10.12
CA HIS A 19 -7.72 -14.55 9.61
C HIS A 19 -8.23 -15.11 8.29
N LEU A 20 -7.57 -16.12 7.71
CA LEU A 20 -8.02 -16.76 6.46
C LEU A 20 -8.82 -18.06 6.70
N TYR A 21 -9.53 -18.19 7.82
CA TYR A 21 -10.36 -19.37 8.13
C TYR A 21 -11.86 -19.07 8.30
N ARG A 22 -12.32 -17.90 7.84
CA ARG A 22 -13.74 -17.52 7.94
C ARG A 22 -14.32 -17.01 6.61
N SER A 23 -13.96 -17.64 5.50
CA SER A 23 -14.50 -17.32 4.18
C SER A 23 -14.81 -18.57 3.37
N HIS A 24 -15.54 -19.52 3.95
CA HIS A 24 -16.09 -20.67 3.21
C HIS A 24 -17.35 -20.31 2.40
N ASN A 25 -17.90 -19.10 2.53
CA ASN A 25 -19.12 -18.69 1.82
C ASN A 25 -18.88 -17.84 0.56
N CYS A 26 -17.70 -17.26 0.35
CA CYS A 26 -17.47 -16.41 -0.84
C CYS A 26 -17.22 -17.19 -2.13
N ILE A 27 -16.87 -18.48 -2.06
CA ILE A 27 -16.62 -19.31 -3.25
C ILE A 27 -17.94 -19.81 -3.88
N ALA A 28 -19.02 -19.96 -3.09
CA ALA A 28 -20.25 -20.60 -3.55
C ALA A 28 -21.12 -19.73 -4.48
N GLU A 29 -20.95 -18.40 -4.49
CA GLU A 29 -21.75 -17.50 -5.34
C GLU A 29 -21.14 -17.20 -6.72
N CYS A 30 -19.88 -17.59 -6.97
CA CYS A 30 -19.25 -17.40 -8.29
C CYS A 30 -19.75 -18.39 -9.36
N GLY A 31 -20.37 -19.52 -8.98
CA GLY A 31 -20.81 -20.57 -9.91
C GLY A 31 -22.16 -20.31 -10.61
N LYS A 32 -22.70 -19.08 -10.59
CA LYS A 32 -24.03 -18.78 -11.13
C LYS A 32 -24.07 -17.76 -12.28
N TRP A 33 -22.90 -17.48 -12.87
CA TRP A 33 -22.79 -16.69 -14.10
C TRP A 33 -22.27 -17.53 -15.28
N GLU A 34 -22.32 -18.86 -15.17
CA GLU A 34 -22.10 -19.76 -16.30
C GLU A 34 -23.39 -19.81 -17.11
N LEU A 35 -23.47 -18.97 -18.14
CA LEU A 35 -23.90 -19.30 -19.51
C LEU A 35 -23.89 -17.99 -20.29
N GLU A 36 -23.07 -17.96 -21.36
CA GLU A 36 -22.91 -16.89 -22.35
C GLU A 36 -21.83 -15.83 -22.06
N THR A 37 -20.54 -16.21 -22.16
CA THR A 37 -19.43 -15.44 -22.79
C THR A 37 -18.08 -16.16 -22.55
N TRP A 38 -17.88 -17.33 -23.18
CA TRP A 38 -16.62 -18.09 -23.11
C TRP A 38 -15.77 -17.93 -24.38
N LEU A 39 -15.46 -16.70 -24.80
CA LEU A 39 -14.46 -16.51 -25.85
C LEU A 39 -13.57 -15.32 -25.47
N HIS A 40 -12.29 -15.61 -25.20
CA HIS A 40 -11.23 -14.70 -24.77
C HIS A 40 -11.16 -14.31 -23.28
N ILE A 41 -10.93 -15.30 -22.40
CA ILE A 41 -10.23 -15.03 -21.13
C ILE A 41 -8.92 -15.80 -21.23
N ASP A 42 -7.80 -15.09 -21.27
CA ASP A 42 -6.48 -15.73 -21.29
C ASP A 42 -6.29 -16.55 -20.01
N PRO A 43 -5.71 -17.77 -20.09
CA PRO A 43 -5.47 -18.61 -18.92
C PRO A 43 -4.46 -18.02 -17.92
N ASN A 44 -3.85 -16.88 -18.25
CA ASN A 44 -2.98 -16.10 -17.37
C ASN A 44 -3.69 -14.87 -16.76
N THR A 45 -4.99 -14.68 -17.01
CA THR A 45 -5.77 -13.59 -16.43
C THR A 45 -6.34 -14.02 -15.09
N TYR A 46 -5.78 -13.48 -14.02
CA TYR A 46 -6.29 -13.66 -12.68
C TYR A 46 -7.32 -12.57 -12.35
N TRP A 47 -8.53 -12.98 -11.97
CA TRP A 47 -9.57 -12.10 -11.47
C TRP A 47 -9.61 -12.19 -9.94
N TYR A 48 -9.26 -11.11 -9.26
CA TYR A 48 -9.37 -11.03 -7.79
C TYR A 48 -10.49 -10.06 -7.41
N ALA A 49 -11.50 -10.57 -6.70
CA ALA A 49 -12.51 -9.75 -6.06
C ALA A 49 -12.05 -9.45 -4.63
N ILE A 50 -11.62 -8.20 -4.38
CA ILE A 50 -11.32 -7.74 -3.03
C ILE A 50 -12.62 -7.19 -2.44
N PRO A 51 -13.23 -7.84 -1.42
CA PRO A 51 -14.42 -7.32 -0.79
C PRO A 51 -14.12 -5.93 -0.20
N SER A 52 -15.05 -5.00 -0.37
CA SER A 52 -14.93 -3.62 0.15
C SER A 52 -13.73 -2.82 -0.42
N ILE A 53 -13.34 -3.07 -1.67
CA ILE A 53 -12.25 -2.35 -2.35
C ILE A 53 -12.40 -0.82 -2.28
N GLY A 54 -13.62 -0.29 -2.33
CA GLY A 54 -13.87 1.15 -2.22
C GLY A 54 -13.39 1.75 -0.89
N SER A 55 -13.59 1.03 0.22
CA SER A 55 -13.11 1.47 1.54
C SER A 55 -11.59 1.42 1.63
N LEU A 56 -10.96 0.41 1.02
CA LEU A 56 -9.51 0.30 0.93
C LEU A 56 -8.92 1.46 0.11
N LEU A 57 -9.46 1.71 -1.09
CA LEU A 57 -9.03 2.81 -1.96
C LEU A 57 -9.23 4.17 -1.29
N LYS A 58 -10.33 4.36 -0.55
CA LYS A 58 -10.57 5.56 0.23
C LYS A 58 -9.51 5.74 1.33
N GLY A 59 -9.19 4.67 2.07
CA GLY A 59 -8.15 4.68 3.09
C GLY A 59 -6.76 5.02 2.51
N LEU A 60 -6.44 4.48 1.34
CA LEU A 60 -5.22 4.79 0.59
C LEU A 60 -5.14 6.27 0.21
N ALA A 61 -6.19 6.80 -0.42
CA ALA A 61 -6.25 8.21 -0.80
C ALA A 61 -6.13 9.13 0.42
N GLN A 62 -6.79 8.77 1.53
CA GLN A 62 -6.71 9.53 2.76
C GLN A 62 -5.31 9.48 3.38
N GLY A 63 -4.68 8.31 3.44
CA GLY A 63 -3.33 8.17 3.99
C GLY A 63 -2.28 8.99 3.24
N ARG A 64 -2.36 9.02 1.91
CA ARG A 64 -1.50 9.88 1.07
C ARG A 64 -1.68 11.36 1.42
N ASN A 65 -2.93 11.82 1.47
CA ASN A 65 -3.25 13.22 1.79
C ASN A 65 -2.84 13.59 3.22
N ASP A 66 -2.99 12.68 4.18
CA ASP A 66 -2.59 12.91 5.57
C ASP A 66 -1.08 13.10 5.68
N ILE A 67 -0.26 12.27 5.02
CA ILE A 67 1.20 12.39 5.05
C ILE A 67 1.67 13.66 4.34
N ILE A 68 1.13 13.94 3.14
CA ILE A 68 1.49 15.14 2.39
C ILE A 68 1.08 16.40 3.15
N SER A 69 -0.13 16.43 3.73
CA SER A 69 -0.60 17.56 4.52
C SER A 69 0.16 17.73 5.83
N PHE A 70 0.62 16.64 6.45
CA PHE A 70 1.46 16.69 7.65
C PHE A 70 2.82 17.29 7.34
N LEU A 71 3.47 16.86 6.26
CA LEU A 71 4.76 17.40 5.84
C LEU A 71 4.65 18.83 5.32
N SER A 72 3.57 19.18 4.60
CA SER A 72 3.39 20.53 4.03
C SER A 72 3.21 21.62 5.09
N ARG A 73 2.69 21.28 6.28
CA ARG A 73 2.55 22.19 7.42
C ARG A 73 3.89 22.50 8.12
N ARG A 74 4.94 21.73 7.86
CA ARG A 74 6.28 21.95 8.45
C ARG A 74 7.02 23.07 7.70
N ARG A 75 7.84 23.83 8.43
CA ARG A 75 8.65 24.94 7.87
C ARG A 75 9.51 24.53 6.68
N TYR A 76 10.14 23.36 6.76
CA TYR A 76 11.09 22.87 5.75
C TYR A 76 10.51 21.78 4.82
N LYS A 77 9.24 21.39 5.01
CA LYS A 77 8.57 20.32 4.25
C LYS A 77 9.35 19.00 4.17
N GLU A 78 10.17 18.75 5.19
CA GLU A 78 11.04 17.59 5.28
C GLU A 78 11.02 17.02 6.71
N MET A 79 11.34 15.74 6.83
CA MET A 79 11.42 15.03 8.11
C MET A 79 12.31 13.79 7.98
N THR A 80 13.01 13.42 9.06
CA THR A 80 13.73 12.14 9.13
C THR A 80 12.77 10.96 9.01
N LEU A 81 13.11 9.97 8.18
CA LEU A 81 12.31 8.75 7.96
C LEU A 81 11.95 8.06 9.29
N ALA A 82 12.92 7.89 10.19
CA ALA A 82 12.71 7.23 11.47
C ALA A 82 11.66 7.91 12.38
N HIS A 83 11.46 9.22 12.23
CA HIS A 83 10.40 9.94 12.93
C HIS A 83 9.06 9.82 12.22
N LEU A 84 9.08 9.78 10.89
CA LEU A 84 7.88 9.67 10.07
C LEU A 84 7.25 8.27 10.19
N GLU A 85 8.07 7.20 10.22
CA GLU A 85 7.62 5.82 10.42
C GLU A 85 6.93 5.59 11.77
N LYS A 86 7.36 6.32 12.82
CA LYS A 86 6.75 6.23 14.16
C LYS A 86 5.37 6.89 14.23
N LYS A 87 4.99 7.68 13.22
CA LYS A 87 3.65 8.26 13.15
C LYS A 87 2.69 7.22 12.59
N HIS A 88 1.51 7.17 13.19
CA HIS A 88 0.41 6.33 12.72
C HIS A 88 -0.57 7.16 11.91
N VAL A 89 -0.93 6.68 10.71
CA VAL A 89 -2.04 7.26 9.92
C VAL A 89 -3.34 6.67 10.48
N GLN A 90 -4.08 7.47 11.25
CA GLN A 90 -5.32 7.00 11.90
C GLN A 90 -6.43 6.62 10.91
N MET A 91 -6.40 7.19 9.71
CA MET A 91 -7.50 7.10 8.75
C MET A 91 -7.29 6.06 7.65
N SER A 92 -6.17 5.34 7.64
CA SER A 92 -5.88 4.31 6.65
C SER A 92 -5.79 2.92 7.30
N PRO A 93 -6.36 1.88 6.68
CA PRO A 93 -6.25 0.49 7.16
C PRO A 93 -4.86 -0.14 6.92
N LEU A 94 -3.87 0.64 6.46
CA LEU A 94 -2.54 0.17 6.04
C LEU A 94 -1.47 0.90 6.82
N ASP A 95 -0.36 0.21 7.05
CA ASP A 95 0.78 0.72 7.83
C ASP A 95 1.47 1.92 7.15
N MET A 96 2.10 2.78 7.95
CA MET A 96 2.82 3.96 7.51
C MET A 96 3.90 3.62 6.46
N ARG A 97 4.58 2.49 6.64
CA ARG A 97 5.62 2.02 5.70
C ARG A 97 5.08 1.82 4.29
N PHE A 98 3.86 1.30 4.16
CA PHE A 98 3.22 1.10 2.86
C PHE A 98 3.04 2.45 2.14
N HIS A 99 2.48 3.44 2.83
CA HIS A 99 2.26 4.76 2.24
C HIS A 99 3.55 5.50 1.90
N LEU A 100 4.59 5.34 2.72
CA LEU A 100 5.90 5.94 2.42
C LEU A 100 6.50 5.35 1.15
N HIS A 101 6.50 4.02 1.02
CA HIS A 101 6.99 3.36 -0.19
C HIS A 101 6.17 3.74 -1.43
N ASP A 102 4.86 3.81 -1.31
CA ASP A 102 3.94 4.20 -2.38
C ASP A 102 4.13 5.67 -2.81
N LEU A 103 4.33 6.60 -1.86
CA LEU A 103 4.59 8.01 -2.14
C LEU A 103 5.99 8.27 -2.71
N ILE A 104 7.01 7.50 -2.29
CA ILE A 104 8.35 7.53 -2.89
C ILE A 104 8.29 6.95 -4.30
N GLY A 105 7.63 5.80 -4.49
CA GLY A 105 7.49 5.15 -5.79
C GLY A 105 6.71 5.97 -6.81
N SER A 106 5.76 6.79 -6.36
CA SER A 106 5.00 7.71 -7.21
C SER A 106 5.66 9.09 -7.39
N GLY A 107 6.81 9.35 -6.76
CA GLY A 107 7.56 10.61 -6.90
C GLY A 107 7.03 11.80 -6.10
N HIS A 108 5.99 11.63 -5.28
CA HIS A 108 5.46 12.68 -4.41
C HIS A 108 6.41 13.02 -3.26
N LEU A 109 7.23 12.05 -2.85
CA LEU A 109 8.26 12.21 -1.84
C LEU A 109 9.64 11.93 -2.43
N GLY A 110 10.59 12.81 -2.13
CA GLY A 110 12.02 12.61 -2.37
C GLY A 110 12.72 12.13 -1.11
N THR A 111 13.78 11.36 -1.29
CA THR A 111 14.66 10.91 -0.20
C THR A 111 16.04 11.51 -0.38
N ASP A 112 16.51 12.24 0.63
CA ASP A 112 17.84 12.83 0.67
C ASP A 112 18.64 12.22 1.82
N GLN A 113 19.94 11.98 1.59
CA GLN A 113 20.84 11.48 2.63
C GLN A 113 21.36 12.64 3.46
N ALA A 114 21.15 12.60 4.77
CA ALA A 114 21.72 13.54 5.72
C ALA A 114 22.62 12.81 6.74
N PRO A 115 23.55 13.51 7.40
CA PRO A 115 24.43 12.92 8.42
C PRO A 115 23.67 12.28 9.59
N THR A 116 22.45 12.75 9.86
CA THR A 116 21.57 12.27 10.92
C THR A 116 20.66 11.11 10.50
N GLY A 117 20.71 10.71 9.22
CA GLY A 117 19.91 9.65 8.63
C GLY A 117 19.16 10.08 7.38
N LEU A 118 18.27 9.21 6.89
CA LEU A 118 17.47 9.47 5.70
C LEU A 118 16.42 10.54 5.98
N ILE A 119 16.41 11.60 5.17
CA ILE A 119 15.40 12.65 5.20
C ILE A 119 14.43 12.42 4.04
N ILE A 120 13.14 12.51 4.36
CA ILE A 120 12.06 12.53 3.39
C ILE A 120 11.60 13.96 3.21
N ARG A 121 11.45 14.39 1.96
CA ARG A 121 11.00 15.72 1.57
C ARG A 121 9.83 15.63 0.60
N VAL A 122 8.89 16.56 0.70
CA VAL A 122 7.83 16.69 -0.31
C VAL A 122 8.42 17.23 -1.61
N SER A 123 8.29 16.45 -2.68
CA SER A 123 8.68 16.87 -4.03
C SER A 123 7.69 17.91 -4.55
N LYS A 124 8.17 18.93 -5.25
CA LYS A 124 7.29 19.76 -6.08
C LYS A 124 7.01 18.98 -7.36
N ILE A 125 5.76 18.59 -7.55
CA ILE A 125 5.22 18.09 -8.82
C ILE A 125 4.86 19.30 -9.68
#